data_AF-A0A164LF20-F1
#
_entry.id   AF-A0A164LF20-F1
#
_cell.length_a   1.000
_cell.length_b   1.000
_cell.length_c   1.000
_cell.angle_alpha   90.00
_cell.angle_beta   90.00
_cell.angle_gamma   90.00
#
_symmetry.space_group_name_H-M   'P 1'
#
loop_
_entity.id
_entity.type
_entity.pdbx_description
1 polymer ?
#
loop_
_entity_poly.entity_id
_entity_poly.type
_entity_poly.pdbx_seq_one_letter_code
_entity_poly.pdbx_strand_id
1 'polypeptide(L)'
;MMEQVKLGVTKVMETEKEEIMMQMKVAKEKIDVIQEEINVKGKEKRVLENQYTVLEERLERLRYNGLTQHEYFKAIWGMEIEDGDYTIRIGGVWENELSARITFGKKEYTLKGRFSLEGGLLRIANLDKNGGVKSSKERTYSDLSEADRQIYEDLSVVKNKYGSMMVEGKIKPLSSVKE
;
A
#
# COMPACT_ATOMS: atom_id res chain seq x y z
N MET A 1 -2.78 -85.24 -7.26
CA MET A 1 -1.90 -84.14 -7.72
C MET A 1 -2.63 -82.81 -7.89
N MET A 2 -3.77 -82.72 -8.60
CA MET A 2 -4.50 -81.44 -8.75
C MET A 2 -5.00 -80.80 -7.43
N GLU A 3 -5.34 -81.61 -6.43
CA GLU A 3 -5.86 -81.14 -5.15
C GLU A 3 -4.79 -80.48 -4.26
N GLN A 4 -3.57 -81.03 -4.26
CA GLN A 4 -2.43 -80.45 -3.54
C GLN A 4 -1.94 -79.14 -4.18
N VAL A 5 -2.04 -79.01 -5.51
CA VAL A 5 -1.72 -77.75 -6.22
C VAL A 5 -2.76 -76.68 -5.89
N LYS A 6 -4.06 -77.01 -5.85
CA LYS A 6 -5.11 -76.08 -5.42
C LYS A 6 -4.92 -75.61 -3.99
N LEU A 7 -4.63 -76.53 -3.05
CA LEU A 7 -4.34 -76.20 -1.65
C LEU A 7 -3.10 -75.30 -1.50
N GLY A 8 -2.04 -75.53 -2.29
CA GLY A 8 -0.85 -74.68 -2.29
C GLY A 8 -1.12 -73.27 -2.81
N VAL A 9 -1.90 -73.13 -3.88
CA VAL A 9 -2.26 -71.82 -4.45
C VAL A 9 -3.19 -71.03 -3.52
N THR A 10 -4.17 -71.66 -2.88
CA THR A 10 -5.05 -71.00 -1.90
C THR A 10 -4.28 -70.46 -0.71
N LYS A 11 -3.31 -71.23 -0.20
CA LYS A 11 -2.50 -70.83 0.96
C LYS A 11 -1.54 -69.67 0.64
N VAL A 12 -0.98 -69.63 -0.56
CA VAL A 12 -0.16 -68.50 -1.03
C VAL A 12 -1.01 -67.23 -1.16
N MET A 13 -2.20 -67.33 -1.78
CA MET A 13 -3.12 -66.19 -1.90
C MET A 13 -3.63 -65.67 -0.56
N GLU A 14 -3.84 -66.55 0.43
CA GLU A 14 -4.20 -66.14 1.80
C GLU A 14 -3.05 -65.39 2.48
N THR A 15 -1.81 -65.85 2.30
CA THR A 15 -0.62 -65.19 2.87
C THR A 15 -0.38 -63.81 2.24
N GLU A 16 -0.47 -63.70 0.91
CA GLU A 16 -0.36 -62.42 0.20
C GLU A 16 -1.46 -61.44 0.61
N LYS A 17 -2.70 -61.93 0.81
CA LYS A 17 -3.81 -61.12 1.29
C LYS A 17 -3.55 -60.58 2.70
N GLU A 18 -3.01 -61.40 3.61
CA GLU A 18 -2.66 -60.99 4.97
C GLU A 18 -1.54 -59.93 4.96
N GLU A 19 -0.52 -60.11 4.13
CA GLU A 19 0.55 -59.13 3.95
C GLU A 19 0.02 -57.79 3.41
N ILE A 20 -0.84 -57.82 2.38
CA ILE A 20 -1.48 -56.62 1.83
C ILE A 20 -2.33 -55.91 2.90
N MET A 21 -3.14 -56.66 3.66
CA MET A 21 -3.95 -56.09 4.74
C MET A 21 -3.08 -55.41 5.81
N MET A 22 -1.95 -56.01 6.16
CA MET A 22 -1.01 -55.43 7.12
C MET A 22 -0.35 -54.15 6.56
N GLN A 23 0.07 -54.16 5.30
CA GLN A 23 0.61 -52.97 4.62
C GLN A 23 -0.42 -51.84 4.55
N MET A 24 -1.67 -52.15 4.21
CA MET A 24 -2.77 -51.18 4.20
C MET A 24 -3.03 -50.58 5.58
N LYS A 25 -2.98 -51.39 6.64
CA LYS A 25 -3.13 -50.90 8.02
C LYS A 25 -2.02 -49.92 8.38
N VAL A 26 -0.76 -50.29 8.12
CA VAL A 26 0.41 -49.42 8.37
C VAL A 26 0.33 -48.13 7.56
N ALA A 27 -0.08 -48.21 6.28
CA ALA A 27 -0.25 -47.03 5.44
C ALA A 27 -1.35 -46.11 5.98
N LYS A 28 -2.48 -46.66 6.44
CA LYS A 28 -3.57 -45.89 7.03
C LYS A 28 -3.15 -45.18 8.31
N GLU A 29 -2.45 -45.87 9.21
CA GLU A 29 -1.91 -45.27 10.43
C GLU A 29 -0.94 -44.11 10.10
N LYS A 30 -0.08 -44.27 9.08
CA LYS A 30 0.80 -43.18 8.61
C LYS A 30 0.01 -41.99 8.06
N ILE A 31 -1.05 -42.23 7.29
CA ILE A 31 -1.92 -41.18 6.76
C ILE A 31 -2.57 -40.41 7.92
N ASP A 32 -3.10 -41.12 8.92
CA ASP A 32 -3.76 -40.49 10.07
C ASP A 32 -2.77 -39.62 10.87
N VAL A 33 -1.52 -40.06 11.05
CA VAL A 33 -0.45 -39.28 11.68
C VAL A 33 -0.13 -38.02 10.88
N ILE A 34 0.07 -38.14 9.56
CA ILE A 34 0.36 -37.00 8.68
C ILE A 34 -0.81 -36.00 8.70
N GLN A 35 -2.05 -36.50 8.71
CA GLN A 35 -3.23 -35.65 8.76
C GLN A 35 -3.28 -34.82 10.05
N GLU A 36 -2.89 -35.40 11.19
CA GLU A 36 -2.80 -34.66 12.44
C GLU A 36 -1.66 -33.63 12.41
N GLU A 37 -0.50 -33.96 11.83
CA GLU A 37 0.58 -32.98 11.64
C GLU A 37 0.14 -31.80 10.76
N ILE A 38 -0.61 -32.05 9.68
CA ILE A 38 -1.22 -31.01 8.84
C ILE A 38 -2.16 -30.14 9.67
N ASN A 39 -2.99 -30.74 10.52
CA ASN A 39 -3.91 -29.99 11.38
C ASN A 39 -3.17 -29.08 12.36
N VAL A 40 -2.10 -29.58 12.98
CA VAL A 40 -1.25 -28.81 13.90
C VAL A 40 -0.57 -27.67 13.16
N LYS A 41 0.07 -27.94 12.02
CA LYS A 41 0.73 -26.90 11.20
C LYS A 41 -0.25 -25.87 10.65
N GLY A 42 -1.47 -26.27 10.31
CA GLY A 42 -2.54 -25.37 9.90
C GLY A 42 -3.03 -24.44 11.02
N LYS A 43 -2.98 -24.89 12.29
CA LYS A 43 -3.23 -24.01 13.44
C LYS A 43 -2.07 -23.05 13.67
N GLU A 44 -0.83 -23.53 13.63
CA GLU A 44 0.37 -22.69 13.76
C GLU A 44 0.41 -21.58 12.70
N LYS A 45 0.12 -21.92 11.43
CA LYS A 45 0.03 -20.95 10.34
C LYS A 45 -0.96 -19.83 10.64
N ARG A 46 -2.18 -20.16 11.08
CA ARG A 46 -3.21 -19.17 11.42
C ARG A 46 -2.78 -18.25 12.56
N VAL A 47 -2.08 -18.78 13.56
CA VAL A 47 -1.52 -17.97 14.65
C VAL A 47 -0.48 -16.98 14.11
N LEU A 48 0.42 -17.45 13.24
CA LEU A 48 1.44 -16.59 12.62
C LEU A 48 0.82 -15.53 11.70
N GLU A 49 -0.21 -15.86 10.92
CA GLU A 49 -0.94 -14.90 10.07
C GLU A 49 -1.61 -13.80 10.91
N ASN A 50 -2.22 -14.16 12.04
CA ASN A 50 -2.79 -13.18 12.97
C ASN A 50 -1.70 -12.29 13.60
N GLN A 51 -0.57 -12.88 14.02
CA GLN A 51 0.55 -12.11 14.55
C GLN A 51 1.12 -11.14 13.51
N TYR A 52 1.25 -11.59 12.26
CA TYR A 52 1.71 -10.78 11.15
C TYR A 52 0.78 -9.58 10.92
N THR A 53 -0.54 -9.81 10.88
CA THR A 53 -1.55 -8.75 10.72
C THR A 53 -1.46 -7.71 11.84
N VAL A 54 -1.35 -8.14 13.11
CA VAL A 54 -1.20 -7.23 14.26
C VAL A 54 0.08 -6.41 14.16
N LEU A 55 1.18 -7.00 13.68
CA LEU A 55 2.44 -6.29 13.48
C LEU A 55 2.36 -5.28 12.32
N GLU A 56 1.67 -5.60 11.23
CA GLU A 56 1.42 -4.67 10.13
C GLU A 56 0.62 -3.45 10.58
N GLU A 57 -0.49 -3.65 11.30
CA GLU A 57 -1.30 -2.56 11.85
C GLU A 57 -0.49 -1.70 12.83
N ARG A 58 0.34 -2.33 13.67
CA ARG A 58 1.21 -1.59 14.60
C ARG A 58 2.26 -0.78 13.85
N LEU A 59 2.87 -1.33 12.80
CA LEU A 59 3.84 -0.63 11.96
C LEU A 59 3.21 0.56 11.25
N GLU A 60 1.99 0.39 10.74
CA GLU A 60 1.20 1.46 10.12
C GLU A 60 0.97 2.60 11.11
N ARG A 61 0.48 2.30 12.32
CA ARG A 61 0.25 3.31 13.36
C ARG A 61 1.55 4.00 13.80
N LEU A 62 2.66 3.28 13.87
CA LEU A 62 3.97 3.90 14.15
C LEU A 62 4.40 4.88 13.05
N ARG A 63 4.08 4.57 11.79
CA ARG A 63 4.36 5.47 10.65
C ARG A 63 3.48 6.71 10.70
N TYR A 64 2.19 6.55 10.98
CA TYR A 64 1.18 7.61 10.82
C TYR A 64 0.74 8.25 12.14
N ASN A 65 1.66 8.43 13.09
CA ASN A 65 1.42 9.15 14.35
C ASN A 65 0.27 8.57 15.19
N GLY A 66 0.17 7.24 15.27
CA GLY A 66 -0.86 6.49 16.02
C GLY A 66 -2.14 6.20 15.24
N LEU A 67 -2.29 6.77 14.05
CA LEU A 67 -3.47 6.66 13.21
C LEU A 67 -3.32 5.54 12.17
N THR A 68 -4.43 5.02 11.66
CA THR A 68 -4.41 4.31 10.37
C THR A 68 -4.07 5.29 9.25
N GLN A 69 -3.61 4.79 8.11
CA GLN A 69 -3.30 5.59 6.93
C GLN A 69 -4.51 6.45 6.50
N HIS A 70 -5.71 5.86 6.51
CA HIS A 70 -6.93 6.57 6.16
C HIS A 70 -7.22 7.74 7.12
N GLU A 71 -7.15 7.48 8.44
CA GLU A 71 -7.34 8.51 9.46
C GLU A 71 -6.29 9.63 9.35
N TYR A 72 -5.03 9.27 9.09
CA TYR A 72 -3.94 10.22 8.88
C TYR A 72 -4.19 11.16 7.70
N PHE A 73 -4.50 10.62 6.51
CA PHE A 73 -4.75 11.44 5.33
C PHE A 73 -5.95 12.36 5.53
N LYS A 74 -6.99 11.89 6.21
CA LYS A 74 -8.14 12.72 6.58
C LYS A 74 -7.74 13.84 7.55
N ALA A 75 -6.86 13.56 8.50
CA ALA A 75 -6.45 14.53 9.52
C ALA A 75 -5.49 15.62 8.99
N ILE A 76 -4.80 15.38 7.88
CA ILE A 76 -3.97 16.38 7.19
C ILE A 76 -4.67 17.04 6.00
N TRP A 77 -5.90 16.62 5.67
CA TRP A 77 -6.62 17.15 4.53
C TRP A 77 -6.99 18.63 4.74
N GLY A 78 -6.77 19.45 3.72
CA GLY A 78 -7.01 20.89 3.78
C GLY A 78 -5.90 21.69 4.46
N MET A 79 -4.84 21.05 4.96
CA MET A 79 -3.69 21.75 5.52
C MET A 79 -3.00 22.61 4.46
N GLU A 80 -2.65 23.83 4.84
CA GLU A 80 -1.76 24.72 4.08
C GLU A 80 -0.46 24.91 4.88
N ILE A 81 0.67 24.72 4.21
CA ILE A 81 2.03 24.75 4.78
C ILE A 81 2.85 25.75 3.97
N GLU A 82 3.44 26.73 4.65
CA GLU A 82 4.39 27.66 4.04
C GLU A 82 5.82 27.12 4.16
N ASP A 83 6.55 27.05 3.05
CA ASP A 83 7.95 26.60 2.96
C ASP A 83 8.74 27.61 2.10
N GLY A 84 9.26 28.65 2.75
CA GLY A 84 9.86 29.79 2.05
C GLY A 84 8.82 30.55 1.25
N ASP A 85 9.06 30.72 -0.05
CA ASP A 85 8.13 31.39 -0.99
C ASP A 85 7.03 30.46 -1.52
N TYR A 86 7.03 29.20 -1.10
CA TYR A 86 6.08 28.19 -1.55
C TYR A 86 4.97 27.96 -0.53
N THR A 87 3.74 27.93 -1.02
CA THR A 87 2.57 27.46 -0.27
C THR A 87 2.19 26.07 -0.75
N ILE A 88 2.15 25.10 0.15
CA ILE A 88 1.78 23.71 -0.11
C ILE A 88 0.40 23.47 0.47
N ARG A 89 -0.53 23.01 -0.35
CA ARG A 89 -1.87 22.64 0.08
C ARG A 89 -2.10 21.14 -0.10
N ILE A 90 -2.48 20.50 0.98
CA ILE A 90 -2.84 19.09 1.04
C ILE A 90 -4.35 18.95 0.82
N GLY A 91 -4.74 18.03 -0.05
CA GLY A 91 -6.12 17.82 -0.43
C GLY A 91 -6.56 18.71 -1.59
N GLY A 92 -7.64 18.29 -2.23
CA GLY A 92 -8.22 18.94 -3.39
C GLY A 92 -9.57 18.33 -3.69
N VAL A 93 -9.96 18.30 -4.98
CA VAL A 93 -11.20 17.64 -5.39
C VAL A 93 -11.12 16.13 -5.14
N TRP A 94 -9.89 15.59 -5.10
CA TRP A 94 -9.61 14.19 -4.81
C TRP A 94 -8.80 14.08 -3.51
N GLU A 95 -9.11 13.06 -2.68
CA GLU A 95 -8.53 12.87 -1.34
C GLU A 95 -6.99 12.72 -1.32
N ASN A 96 -6.37 12.41 -2.47
CA ASN A 96 -4.93 12.21 -2.63
C ASN A 96 -4.22 13.34 -3.40
N GLU A 97 -4.88 14.49 -3.56
CA GLU A 97 -4.29 15.65 -4.24
C GLU A 97 -3.32 16.41 -3.33
N LEU A 98 -2.24 16.91 -3.93
CA LEU A 98 -1.27 17.80 -3.33
C LEU A 98 -0.98 18.89 -4.35
N SER A 99 -0.94 20.14 -3.90
CA SER A 99 -0.55 21.26 -4.75
C SER A 99 0.56 22.08 -4.10
N ALA A 100 1.53 22.49 -4.90
CA ALA A 100 2.56 23.46 -4.54
C ALA A 100 2.32 24.74 -5.35
N ARG A 101 2.41 25.88 -4.70
CA ARG A 101 2.14 27.19 -5.28
C ARG A 101 3.27 28.15 -4.98
N ILE A 102 3.58 29.02 -5.94
CA ILE A 102 4.43 30.20 -5.76
C ILE A 102 3.80 31.37 -6.50
N THR A 103 3.98 32.59 -5.96
CA THR A 103 3.57 33.82 -6.64
C THR A 103 4.80 34.62 -7.00
N PHE A 104 4.91 34.99 -8.28
CA PHE A 104 6.00 35.82 -8.79
C PHE A 104 5.44 36.99 -9.61
N GLY A 105 5.59 38.21 -9.08
CA GLY A 105 5.04 39.42 -9.70
C GLY A 105 3.52 39.36 -9.85
N LYS A 106 3.02 39.45 -11.09
CA LYS A 106 1.58 39.38 -11.40
C LYS A 106 1.12 37.98 -11.82
N LYS A 107 1.88 36.94 -11.49
CA LYS A 107 1.54 35.55 -11.82
C LYS A 107 1.58 34.67 -10.59
N GLU A 108 0.60 33.78 -10.48
CA GLU A 108 0.60 32.66 -9.54
C GLU A 108 0.78 31.37 -10.34
N TYR A 109 1.72 30.54 -9.91
CA TYR A 109 2.00 29.24 -10.46
C TYR A 109 1.55 28.19 -9.45
N THR A 110 0.72 27.25 -9.86
CA THR A 110 0.26 26.14 -9.01
C THR A 110 0.46 24.83 -9.73
N LEU A 111 1.33 23.97 -9.22
CA LEU A 111 1.49 22.61 -9.69
C LEU A 111 0.62 21.69 -8.84
N LYS A 112 -0.39 21.06 -9.45
CA LYS A 112 -1.33 20.15 -8.76
C LYS A 112 -1.26 18.75 -9.34
N GLY A 113 -1.47 17.75 -8.48
CA GLY A 113 -1.55 16.36 -8.89
C GLY A 113 -1.65 15.43 -7.68
N ARG A 114 -1.66 14.12 -7.94
CA ARG A 114 -1.58 13.13 -6.85
C ARG A 114 -0.24 13.27 -6.12
N PHE A 115 -0.25 13.14 -4.81
CA PHE A 115 0.97 13.24 -3.99
C PHE A 115 2.01 12.16 -4.36
N SER A 116 1.57 11.00 -4.86
CA SER A 116 2.42 9.86 -5.21
C SER A 116 2.99 9.91 -6.64
N LEU A 117 2.58 10.88 -7.45
CA LEU A 117 3.04 11.03 -8.82
C LEU A 117 4.04 12.17 -8.91
N GLU A 118 5.10 11.98 -9.70
CA GLU A 118 6.04 13.05 -10.00
C GLU A 118 5.37 14.11 -10.88
N GLY A 119 5.59 15.38 -10.55
CA GLY A 119 5.06 16.49 -11.32
C GLY A 119 3.52 16.61 -11.23
N GLY A 120 2.91 17.15 -12.29
CA GLY A 120 1.47 17.37 -12.35
C GLY A 120 1.05 18.31 -13.46
N LEU A 121 -0.17 18.85 -13.35
CA LEU A 121 -0.64 19.91 -14.23
C LEU A 121 -0.25 21.26 -13.63
N LEU A 122 0.43 22.09 -14.41
CA LEU A 122 0.77 23.45 -14.00
C LEU A 122 -0.35 24.39 -14.39
N ARG A 123 -0.97 25.02 -13.40
CA ARG A 123 -1.85 26.16 -13.58
C ARG A 123 -1.03 27.43 -13.48
N ILE A 124 -1.10 28.27 -14.51
CA ILE A 124 -0.53 29.63 -14.51
C ILE A 124 -1.69 30.61 -14.48
N ALA A 125 -1.81 31.36 -13.40
CA ALA A 125 -2.83 32.38 -13.21
C ALA A 125 -2.21 33.79 -13.29
N ASN A 126 -2.81 34.68 -14.08
CA ASN A 126 -2.45 36.10 -14.07
C ASN A 126 -3.31 36.81 -13.02
N LEU A 127 -2.66 37.56 -12.15
CA LEU A 127 -3.27 38.27 -11.04
C LEU A 127 -3.61 39.71 -11.44
N ASP A 128 -4.70 40.23 -10.89
CA ASP A 128 -5.04 41.65 -10.96
C ASP A 128 -4.28 42.46 -9.89
N LYS A 129 -4.54 43.77 -9.84
CA LYS A 129 -3.89 44.69 -8.89
C LYS A 129 -4.20 44.43 -7.42
N ASN A 130 -5.24 43.65 -7.13
CA ASN A 130 -5.69 43.28 -5.80
C ASN A 130 -5.30 41.83 -5.44
N GLY A 131 -4.52 41.15 -6.29
CA GLY A 131 -4.15 39.75 -6.11
C GLY A 131 -5.24 38.75 -6.52
N GLY A 132 -6.35 39.21 -7.11
CA GLY A 132 -7.41 38.35 -7.63
C GLY A 132 -7.01 37.68 -8.94
N VAL A 133 -7.50 36.46 -9.18
CA VAL A 133 -7.22 35.75 -10.44
C VAL A 133 -8.01 36.39 -11.59
N LYS A 134 -7.30 37.03 -12.53
CA LYS A 134 -7.88 37.61 -13.74
C LYS A 134 -8.09 36.58 -14.84
N SER A 135 -7.12 35.67 -15.01
CA SER A 135 -7.19 34.58 -15.98
C SER A 135 -6.28 33.44 -15.55
N SER A 136 -6.60 32.21 -15.93
CA SER A 136 -5.74 31.05 -15.67
C SER A 136 -5.76 30.08 -16.83
N LYS A 137 -4.63 29.38 -17.05
CA LYS A 137 -4.55 28.26 -17.99
C LYS A 137 -3.80 27.11 -17.35
N GLU A 138 -4.24 25.89 -17.66
CA GLU A 138 -3.51 24.68 -17.33
C GLU A 138 -2.62 24.27 -18.51
N ARG A 139 -1.44 23.75 -18.17
CA ARG A 139 -0.40 23.35 -19.11
C ARG A 139 0.25 22.05 -18.64
N THR A 140 0.54 21.18 -19.59
CA THR A 140 1.49 20.08 -19.41
C THR A 140 2.91 20.59 -19.64
N TYR A 141 3.91 19.86 -19.15
CA TYR A 141 5.32 20.26 -19.27
C TYR A 141 5.76 20.55 -20.72
N SER A 142 5.27 19.76 -21.68
CA SER A 142 5.58 19.92 -23.11
C SER A 142 5.24 21.32 -23.65
N ASP A 143 4.19 21.93 -23.11
CA ASP A 143 3.58 23.15 -23.64
C ASP A 143 4.11 24.42 -22.94
N LEU A 144 5.08 24.26 -22.04
CA LEU A 144 5.66 25.35 -21.26
C LEU A 144 6.77 26.07 -22.01
N SER A 145 6.83 27.38 -21.81
CA SER A 145 8.01 28.18 -22.15
C SER A 145 9.20 27.78 -21.27
N GLU A 146 10.42 28.09 -21.69
CA GLU A 146 11.63 27.78 -20.91
C GLU A 146 11.58 28.36 -19.49
N ALA A 147 11.13 29.62 -19.35
CA ALA A 147 10.97 30.26 -18.05
C ALA A 147 9.91 29.57 -17.17
N ASP A 148 8.80 29.12 -17.75
CA ASP A 148 7.77 28.41 -16.99
C ASP A 148 8.17 26.95 -16.68
N ARG A 149 9.07 26.34 -17.46
CA ARG A 149 9.64 25.00 -17.17
C ARG A 149 10.50 25.01 -15.92
N GLN A 150 11.34 26.02 -15.74
CA GLN A 150 12.12 26.14 -14.51
C GLN A 150 11.21 26.20 -13.28
N ILE A 151 10.15 27.02 -13.34
CA ILE A 151 9.18 27.13 -12.25
C ILE A 151 8.44 25.80 -12.04
N TYR A 152 8.11 25.07 -13.11
CA TYR A 152 7.52 23.73 -13.02
C TYR A 152 8.44 22.75 -12.28
N GLU A 153 9.73 22.75 -12.62
CA GLU A 153 10.72 21.86 -12.02
C GLU A 153 10.91 22.17 -10.54
N ASP A 154 11.03 23.44 -10.18
CA ASP A 154 11.14 23.89 -8.79
C ASP A 154 9.89 23.47 -7.98
N LEU A 155 8.70 23.71 -8.52
CA LEU A 155 7.44 23.28 -7.90
C LEU A 155 7.32 21.76 -7.83
N SER A 156 7.87 21.02 -8.79
CA SER A 156 7.88 19.56 -8.77
C SER A 156 8.75 19.03 -7.64
N VAL A 157 9.93 19.63 -7.40
CA VAL A 157 10.80 19.28 -6.26
C VAL A 157 10.06 19.47 -4.94
N VAL A 158 9.41 20.64 -4.75
CA VAL A 158 8.65 20.93 -3.53
C VAL A 158 7.47 19.99 -3.38
N LYS A 159 6.64 19.82 -4.42
CA LYS A 159 5.50 18.90 -4.40
C LYS A 159 5.95 17.48 -4.06
N ASN A 160 7.00 16.97 -4.70
CA ASN A 160 7.48 15.62 -4.48
C ASN A 160 8.04 15.43 -3.07
N LYS A 161 8.75 16.42 -2.52
CA LYS A 161 9.19 16.44 -1.11
C LYS A 161 8.01 16.22 -0.16
N TYR A 162 6.95 17.01 -0.30
CA TYR A 162 5.78 16.89 0.57
C TYR A 162 4.96 15.63 0.28
N GLY A 163 4.93 15.16 -0.97
CA GLY A 163 4.33 13.88 -1.33
C GLY A 163 4.99 12.69 -0.64
N SER A 164 6.33 12.67 -0.59
CA SER A 164 7.08 11.67 0.18
C SER A 164 6.83 11.79 1.68
N MET A 165 6.80 13.01 2.22
CA MET A 165 6.46 13.22 3.64
C MET A 165 5.05 12.72 3.99
N MET A 166 4.09 12.84 3.07
CA MET A 166 2.75 12.29 3.21
C MET A 166 2.78 10.75 3.25
N VAL A 167 3.48 10.11 2.31
CA VAL A 167 3.65 8.63 2.27
C VAL A 167 4.30 8.08 3.53
N GLU A 168 5.25 8.84 4.08
CA GLU A 168 6.04 8.44 5.24
C GLU A 168 5.41 8.84 6.58
N GLY A 169 4.25 9.49 6.59
CA GLY A 169 3.58 9.91 7.81
C GLY A 169 4.26 11.07 8.56
N LYS A 170 5.15 11.82 7.88
CA LYS A 170 5.99 12.87 8.47
C LYS A 170 5.28 14.22 8.65
N ILE A 171 4.09 14.40 8.08
CA ILE A 171 3.30 15.63 8.25
C ILE A 171 2.44 15.48 9.49
N LYS A 172 2.68 16.30 10.51
CA LYS A 172 1.91 16.24 11.75
C LYS A 172 0.49 16.79 11.54
N PRO A 173 -0.57 16.05 11.88
CA PRO A 173 -1.95 16.55 11.81
C PRO A 173 -2.19 17.76 12.73
N LEU A 174 -3.06 18.69 12.31
CA LEU A 174 -3.36 19.95 13.04
C LEU A 174 -4.09 19.75 14.38
N SER A 175 -4.70 18.58 14.60
CA SER A 175 -5.38 18.25 15.85
C SER A 175 -5.11 16.79 16.23
N SER A 176 -4.02 16.55 16.96
CA SER A 176 -3.93 15.38 17.83
C SER A 176 -4.62 15.72 19.17
N VAL A 177 -5.93 15.46 19.25
CA VAL A 177 -6.70 15.49 20.50
C VAL A 177 -7.69 14.32 20.41
N LYS A 178 -7.65 13.25 21.21
CA LYS A 178 -6.96 12.95 22.48
C LYS A 178 -6.86 11.42 22.63
N GLU A 179 -5.84 10.92 23.32
CA GLU A 179 -5.92 9.67 24.08
C GLU A 179 -6.95 9.78 25.21
#